data_AF-A0A7V4MXM6-F1
#
_entry.id   AF-A0A7V4MXM6-F1
#
_cell.length_a   1.000
_cell.length_b   1.000
_cell.length_c   1.000
_cell.angle_alpha   90.00
_cell.angle_beta   90.00
_cell.angle_gamma   90.00
#
_symmetry.space_group_name_H-M   'P 1'
#
loop_
_entity.id
_entity.type
_entity.pdbx_description
1 polymer ?
#
loop_
_entity_poly.entity_id
_entity_poly.type
_entity_poly.pdbx_seq_one_letter_code
_entity_poly.pdbx_strand_id
1 'polypeptide(L)' 'MVRCKRCGICSQFCPEGAIDVRADGTPYLARPEACRSCRLCEDMCPDWAICLRTEEAGDGC' A
#
# COMPACT_ATOMS: atom_id res chain seq x y z
N MET A 1 -9.69 -8.17 -0.02
CA MET A 1 -9.42 -7.14 -1.06
C MET A 1 -10.71 -6.59 -1.67
N VAL A 2 -11.74 -6.27 -0.86
CA VAL A 2 -13.10 -5.92 -1.36
C VAL A 2 -13.38 -4.40 -1.36
N ARG A 3 -12.49 -3.58 -0.78
CA ARG A 3 -12.78 -2.16 -0.52
C ARG A 3 -11.81 -1.16 -1.17
N CYS A 4 -10.90 -1.61 -2.04
CA CYS A 4 -9.99 -0.70 -2.74
C CYS A 4 -10.76 0.06 -3.82
N LYS A 5 -10.90 1.37 -3.66
CA LYS A 5 -11.53 2.25 -4.66
C LYS A 5 -10.59 2.68 -5.78
N ARG A 6 -9.35 2.15 -5.82
CA ARG A 6 -8.34 2.50 -6.84
C ARG A 6 -8.05 4.00 -6.89
N CYS A 7 -8.08 4.65 -5.72
CA CYS A 7 -7.86 6.09 -5.59
C CYS A 7 -6.41 6.51 -5.85
N GLY A 8 -5.45 5.59 -5.89
CA GLY A 8 -4.03 5.88 -6.13
C GLY A 8 -3.29 6.57 -4.96
N ILE A 9 -3.97 6.90 -3.87
CA ILE A 9 -3.40 7.62 -2.70
C ILE A 9 -2.18 6.89 -2.14
N CYS A 10 -2.23 5.56 -2.03
CA CYS A 10 -1.11 4.76 -1.52
C CYS A 10 0.18 4.90 -2.36
N SER A 11 0.08 5.08 -3.67
CA SER A 11 1.25 5.33 -4.53
C SER A 11 1.75 6.77 -4.39
N GLN A 12 0.84 7.74 -4.31
CA GLN A 12 1.19 9.16 -4.16
C GLN A 12 1.84 9.48 -2.80
N PHE A 13 1.40 8.80 -1.74
CA PHE A 13 1.93 8.99 -0.39
C PHE A 13 3.14 8.10 -0.08
N CYS A 14 3.57 7.23 -1.00
CA CYS A 14 4.75 6.41 -0.77
C CYS A 14 6.01 7.26 -1.02
N PRO A 15 6.77 7.68 0.01
CA PRO A 15 7.95 8.53 -0.18
C PRO A 15 9.06 7.79 -0.95
N GLU A 16 9.11 6.47 -0.83
CA GLU A 16 10.08 5.61 -1.51
C GLU A 16 9.66 5.23 -2.94
N GLY A 17 8.44 5.58 -3.37
CA GLY A 17 7.94 5.17 -4.69
C GLY A 17 7.88 3.65 -4.88
N ALA A 18 7.67 2.91 -3.80
CA ALA A 18 7.61 1.45 -3.80
C ALA A 18 6.31 0.90 -4.42
N ILE A 19 5.23 1.68 -4.35
CA ILE A 19 3.89 1.32 -4.84
C ILE A 19 3.64 2.03 -6.16
N ASP A 20 3.23 1.26 -7.17
CA ASP A 20 2.81 1.75 -8.47
C ASP A 20 1.36 1.34 -8.74
N VAL A 21 0.74 1.89 -9.78
CA VAL A 21 -0.67 1.70 -10.12
C VAL A 21 -0.76 1.08 -11.51
N ARG A 22 -1.46 -0.05 -11.61
CA ARG A 22 -1.73 -0.71 -12.89
C ARG A 22 -2.69 0.13 -13.75
N ALA A 23 -2.80 -0.22 -15.03
CA ALA A 23 -3.72 0.44 -15.97
C ALA A 23 -5.20 0.37 -15.54
N ASP A 24 -5.60 -0.62 -14.74
CA ASP A 24 -6.95 -0.76 -14.17
C ASP A 24 -7.16 0.04 -12.87
N GLY A 25 -6.14 0.80 -12.44
CA GLY A 25 -6.15 1.56 -11.19
C GLY A 25 -5.77 0.73 -9.96
N THR A 26 -5.48 -0.57 -10.11
CA THR A 26 -5.12 -1.42 -8.96
C THR A 26 -3.70 -1.12 -8.50
N PRO A 27 -3.50 -0.69 -7.24
CA PRO A 27 -2.16 -0.48 -6.71
C PRO A 27 -1.45 -1.82 -6.49
N TYR A 28 -0.15 -1.85 -6.77
CA TYR A 28 0.70 -3.01 -6.53
C TYR A 28 2.08 -2.56 -6.07
N LEU A 29 2.75 -3.45 -5.34
CA LEU A 29 4.12 -3.20 -4.89
C LEU A 29 5.06 -3.46 -6.07
N ALA A 30 5.52 -2.40 -6.72
CA ALA A 30 6.43 -2.49 -7.87
C ALA A 30 7.89 -2.69 -7.44
N ARG A 31 8.26 -2.12 -6.28
CA ARG A 31 9.61 -2.19 -5.71
C ARG A 31 9.54 -2.61 -4.23
N PRO A 32 9.33 -3.90 -3.93
CA PRO A 32 9.32 -4.39 -2.56
C PRO A 32 10.62 -4.08 -1.80
N GLU A 33 11.76 -4.06 -2.49
CA GLU A 33 13.07 -3.74 -1.92
C GLU A 33 13.20 -2.29 -1.45
N ALA A 34 12.43 -1.36 -2.03
CA ALA A 34 12.38 0.03 -1.59
C ALA A 34 11.35 0.23 -0.45
N CYS A 35 10.50 -0.75 -0.19
CA CYS A 35 9.48 -0.67 0.85
C CYS A 35 10.12 -0.80 2.23
N ARG A 36 10.15 0.29 2.99
CA ARG A 36 10.64 0.32 4.37
C ARG A 36 9.62 -0.14 5.41
N SER A 37 8.51 -0.73 4.98
CA SER A 37 7.43 -1.18 5.86
C SER A 37 6.92 -0.08 6.81
N CYS A 38 6.85 1.16 6.31
CA CYS A 38 6.49 2.34 7.10
C CYS A 38 4.99 2.44 7.45
N ARG A 39 4.14 1.54 6.96
CA ARG A 39 2.68 1.49 7.19
C ARG A 39 1.86 2.72 6.76
N LEU A 40 2.51 3.75 6.22
CA LEU A 40 1.86 4.95 5.66
C LEU A 40 0.77 4.63 4.64
N CYS A 41 0.96 3.63 3.77
CA CYS A 41 -0.03 3.27 2.79
C CYS A 41 -1.32 2.69 3.41
N GLU A 42 -1.21 2.04 4.57
CA GLU A 42 -2.31 1.53 5.40
C GLU A 42 -3.04 2.69 6.09
N ASP A 43 -2.30 3.54 6.80
CA ASP A 43 -2.83 4.67 7.56
C ASP A 43 -3.55 5.69 6.68
N MET A 44 -3.00 5.94 5.49
CA MET A 44 -3.58 6.88 4.53
C MET A 44 -4.74 6.29 3.73
N CYS A 45 -5.00 4.98 3.83
CA CYS A 45 -6.10 4.37 3.11
C CYS A 45 -7.42 4.60 3.87
N PRO A 46 -8.35 5.45 3.37
CA PRO A 46 -9.59 5.75 4.09
C PRO A 46 -10.53 4.54 4.21
N ASP A 47 -10.33 3.53 3.37
CA ASP A 47 -11.10 2.30 3.35
C ASP A 47 -10.34 1.12 3.98
N TRP A 48 -9.12 1.34 4.50
CA TRP A 48 -8.20 0.30 5.00
C TRP A 48 -8.12 -0.93 4.09
N ALA A 49 -8.01 -0.67 2.78
CA ALA A 49 -8.10 -1.69 1.75
C ALA A 49 -6.74 -2.33 1.39
N ILE A 50 -5.65 -1.78 1.90
CA ILE A 50 -4.28 -2.25 1.74
C ILE A 50 -3.77 -2.70 3.10
N CYS A 51 -3.00 -3.79 3.14
CA CYS A 51 -2.35 -4.27 4.35
C CYS A 51 -0.89 -4.66 4.06
N LEU A 52 0.05 -4.24 4.91
CA LEU A 52 1.44 -4.62 4.91
C LEU A 52 1.65 -5.77 5.91
N ARG A 53 2.05 -6.93 5.39
CA ARG A 53 2.50 -8.04 6.22
C ARG A 53 4.01 -8.02 6.31
N THR A 54 4.51 -7.71 7.50
CA THR A 54 5.92 -7.88 7.88
C THR A 54 6.04 -9.00 8.88
N GLU A 55 7.11 -9.80 8.78
CA GLU A 55 7.33 -10.94 9.67
C GLU A 55 7.56 -10.54 11.14
N GLU A 56 7.89 -9.27 11.41
CA GLU A 56 8.28 -8.78 12.75
C GLU A 56 7.22 -7.95 13.48
N ALA A 57 6.05 -7.74 12.92
CA ALA A 57 4.99 -6.96 13.59
C ALA A 57 3.63 -7.55 13.28
N GLY A 58 3.22 -8.49 14.13
CA GLY A 58 1.90 -9.11 14.08
C GLY A 58 0.83 -8.17 14.59
N ASP A 59 0.32 -7.29 13.73
CA ASP A 59 -0.96 -6.60 13.91
C ASP A 59 -1.39 -6.05 12.55
N GLY A 60 -2.62 -6.36 12.11
CA GLY A 60 -3.34 -5.54 11.13
C GLY A 60 -3.78 -6.14 9.79
N CYS A 61 -4.21 -7.41 9.72
CA CYS A 61 -5.18 -7.88 8.72
C CYS A 61 -5.84 -9.19 9.17
#